data_AF-A0A1Q7SDE6-F1
#
_entry.id   AF-A0A1Q7SDE6-F1
#
_cell.length_a   1.000
_cell.length_b   1.000
_cell.length_c   1.000
_cell.angle_alpha   90.00
_cell.angle_beta   90.00
_cell.angle_gamma   90.00
#
_symmetry.space_group_name_H-M   'P 1'
#
loop_
_entity.id
_entity.type
_entity.pdbx_description
1 polymer ?
#
loop_
_entity_poly.entity_id
_entity_poly.type
_entity_poly.pdbx_seq_one_letter_code
_entity_poly.pdbx_strand_id
1 'polypeptide(L)'
;MRLPINVMLPGVRGLFVTGALLLGAARTDAQTANGARIDPTWLRADAANKTAELKLVGGLTDLNGGMNFDGFSRGAVVVTVPQGWNVVLHFKNQDPNLPHSVEVIPDADGVPGGPVPPAFEHATTGRVEQGFSAGQGADVRFVAGKAGAFLIFCA
;
A
#
# COMPACT_ATOMS: atom_id res chain seq x y z
N MET A 1 0.98 2.94 11.52
CA MET A 1 1.25 1.69 10.73
C MET A 1 1.60 2.06 9.29
N ARG A 2 2.19 1.16 8.48
CA ARG A 2 2.56 1.48 7.08
C ARG A 2 2.43 0.31 6.10
N LEU A 3 2.06 0.63 4.85
CA LEU A 3 2.05 -0.27 3.69
C LEU A 3 2.74 0.43 2.50
N PRO A 4 3.87 -0.07 1.98
CA PRO A 4 4.56 0.52 0.83
C PRO A 4 3.75 0.52 -0.46
N ILE A 5 3.87 1.61 -1.23
CA ILE A 5 3.34 1.73 -2.59
C ILE A 5 4.40 2.33 -3.52
N ASN A 6 4.66 1.64 -4.63
CA ASN A 6 5.56 2.07 -5.67
C ASN A 6 4.79 2.61 -6.87
N VAL A 7 5.28 3.69 -7.46
CA VAL A 7 4.80 4.22 -8.73
C VAL A 7 5.87 4.01 -9.79
N MET A 8 5.55 3.23 -10.84
CA MET A 8 6.49 2.89 -11.90
C MET A 8 6.34 3.75 -13.16
N LEU A 9 7.45 4.03 -13.84
CA LEU A 9 7.43 4.76 -15.12
C LEU A 9 6.62 4.01 -16.19
N PRO A 10 5.94 4.72 -17.11
CA PRO A 10 5.25 4.09 -18.23
C PRO A 10 6.25 3.30 -19.10
N GLY A 11 5.91 2.06 -19.44
CA GLY A 11 6.73 1.23 -20.34
C GLY A 11 7.87 0.45 -19.66
N VAL A 12 8.14 0.66 -18.37
CA VAL A 12 9.02 -0.22 -17.61
C VAL A 12 8.23 -1.44 -17.16
N ARG A 13 8.21 -2.49 -17.98
CA ARG A 13 7.95 -3.85 -17.46
C ARG A 13 9.12 -4.17 -16.55
N GLY A 14 8.88 -4.36 -15.25
CA GLY A 14 9.91 -4.53 -14.22
C GLY A 14 11.13 -5.30 -14.73
N LEU A 15 12.21 -4.58 -15.01
CA LEU A 15 13.46 -5.15 -15.49
C LEU A 15 14.19 -5.67 -14.26
N PHE A 16 14.00 -6.96 -13.96
CA PHE A 16 14.87 -7.67 -13.05
C PHE A 16 16.23 -7.79 -13.74
N VAL A 17 17.18 -6.91 -13.36
CA VAL A 17 18.58 -7.04 -13.78
C VAL A 17 19.23 -8.08 -12.88
N THR A 18 19.26 -9.34 -13.32
CA THR A 18 20.22 -10.32 -12.81
C THR A 18 21.41 -10.38 -13.76
N GLY A 19 22.59 -10.09 -13.21
CA GLY A 19 23.88 -10.16 -13.90
C GLY A 19 24.25 -11.58 -14.35
N ALA A 20 25.21 -11.63 -15.26
CA ALA A 20 25.58 -12.75 -16.11
C ALA A 20 26.09 -14.04 -15.42
N LEU A 21 25.83 -15.13 -16.16
CA LEU A 21 26.18 -16.55 -16.07
C LEU A 21 27.30 -17.00 -15.10
N LEU A 22 26.93 -17.97 -14.25
CA LEU A 22 27.71 -19.18 -13.96
C LEU A 22 26.80 -20.40 -14.19
N LEU A 23 27.27 -21.37 -14.98
CA LEU A 23 26.58 -22.64 -15.22
C LEU A 23 26.48 -23.44 -13.92
N GLY A 24 25.27 -23.57 -13.40
CA GLY A 24 24.91 -24.53 -12.37
C GLY A 24 23.40 -24.75 -12.43
N ALA A 25 22.95 -26.00 -12.59
CA ALA A 25 21.54 -26.36 -12.50
C ALA A 25 21.07 -26.24 -11.03
N ALA A 26 21.00 -25.02 -10.52
CA ALA A 26 20.33 -24.71 -9.27
C ALA A 26 18.86 -24.48 -9.63
N ARG A 27 18.00 -25.39 -9.16
CA ARG A 27 16.56 -25.14 -9.11
C ARG A 27 16.39 -23.87 -8.27
N THR A 28 16.03 -22.76 -8.89
CA THR A 28 15.45 -21.63 -8.16
C THR A 28 14.09 -22.08 -7.67
N ASP A 29 14.09 -22.76 -6.53
CA ASP A 29 12.93 -22.73 -5.67
C ASP A 29 12.75 -21.26 -5.29
N ALA A 30 11.87 -20.57 -6.01
CA ALA A 30 11.34 -19.31 -5.56
C ALA A 30 10.68 -19.62 -4.21
N GLN A 31 11.41 -19.36 -3.13
CA GLN A 31 10.90 -19.45 -1.77
C GLN A 31 9.82 -18.37 -1.65
N THR A 32 8.59 -18.71 -2.03
CA THR A 32 7.42 -17.92 -1.68
C THR A 32 7.37 -17.88 -0.17
N ALA A 33 7.62 -16.69 0.37
CA ALA A 33 7.54 -16.38 1.78
C ALA A 33 6.26 -16.99 2.37
N ASN A 34 6.44 -17.67 3.49
CA ASN A 34 5.41 -18.39 4.21
C ASN A 34 4.25 -17.45 4.59
N GLY A 35 3.03 -17.75 4.14
CA GLY A 35 1.88 -17.70 5.05
C GLY A 35 0.95 -16.49 5.07
N ALA A 36 0.70 -15.80 3.96
CA ALA A 36 -0.52 -14.99 3.84
C ALA A 36 -1.07 -15.08 2.42
N ARG A 37 -2.20 -15.79 2.26
CA ARG A 37 -2.95 -15.77 1.00
C ARG A 37 -3.60 -14.39 0.90
N ILE A 38 -2.96 -13.50 0.14
CA ILE A 38 -3.55 -12.23 -0.27
C ILE A 38 -4.92 -12.53 -0.90
N ASP A 39 -6.01 -12.07 -0.29
CA ASP A 39 -7.35 -12.20 -0.87
C ASP A 39 -7.35 -11.43 -2.19
N PRO A 40 -7.41 -12.06 -3.37
CA PRO A 40 -7.25 -11.37 -4.65
C PRO A 40 -8.33 -10.32 -4.93
N THR A 41 -9.40 -10.26 -4.15
CA THR A 41 -10.46 -9.25 -4.30
C THR A 41 -10.15 -7.90 -3.66
N TRP A 42 -9.02 -7.79 -2.95
CA TRP A 42 -8.56 -6.53 -2.35
C TRP A 42 -7.96 -5.55 -3.36
N LEU A 43 -7.41 -6.02 -4.47
CA LEU A 43 -6.70 -5.21 -5.47
C LEU A 43 -7.29 -5.46 -6.86
N ARG A 44 -7.71 -4.39 -7.52
CA ARG A 44 -8.22 -4.43 -8.89
C ARG A 44 -7.45 -3.43 -9.76
N ALA A 45 -7.05 -3.88 -10.95
CA ALA A 45 -6.46 -3.03 -11.98
C ALA A 45 -7.39 -2.94 -13.19
N ASP A 46 -7.77 -1.73 -13.58
CA ASP A 46 -8.49 -1.41 -14.80
C ASP A 46 -7.55 -0.64 -15.74
N ALA A 47 -6.95 -1.37 -16.68
CA ALA A 47 -6.01 -0.79 -17.63
C ALA A 47 -6.66 0.10 -18.70
N ALA A 48 -7.95 -0.13 -19.00
CA ALA A 48 -8.67 0.69 -19.98
C ALA A 48 -8.91 2.10 -19.42
N ASN A 49 -9.27 2.19 -18.15
CA ASN A 49 -9.53 3.46 -17.46
C ASN A 49 -8.32 4.01 -16.68
N LYS A 50 -7.19 3.28 -16.68
CA LYS A 50 -5.97 3.61 -15.92
C LYS A 50 -6.27 3.82 -14.43
N THR A 51 -6.96 2.86 -13.82
CA THR A 51 -7.36 2.91 -12.41
C THR A 51 -6.85 1.68 -11.66
N ALA A 52 -6.24 1.90 -10.50
CA ALA A 52 -5.95 0.87 -9.50
C ALA A 52 -6.84 1.11 -8.28
N GLU A 53 -7.62 0.10 -7.89
CA GLU A 53 -8.51 0.14 -6.73
C GLU A 53 -8.02 -0.83 -5.67
N LEU A 54 -7.94 -0.35 -4.44
CA LEU A 54 -7.50 -1.11 -3.27
C LEU A 54 -8.59 -1.04 -2.21
N LYS A 55 -9.10 -2.18 -1.76
CA LYS A 55 -9.75 -2.27 -0.45
C LYS A 55 -8.65 -2.19 0.59
N LEU A 56 -8.83 -1.33 1.58
CA LEU A 56 -7.82 -1.09 2.59
C LEU A 56 -8.48 -1.09 3.97
N VAL A 57 -8.25 -2.13 4.75
CA VAL A 57 -8.86 -2.32 6.06
C VAL A 57 -7.84 -2.06 7.16
N GLY A 58 -8.06 -1.00 7.94
CA GLY A 58 -7.28 -0.77 9.16
C GLY A 58 -7.70 -1.74 10.27
N GLY A 59 -6.74 -2.40 10.90
CA GLY A 59 -6.99 -3.31 12.02
C GLY A 59 -7.87 -4.51 11.69
N LEU A 60 -7.65 -5.12 10.52
CA LEU A 60 -8.39 -6.34 10.12
C LEU A 60 -8.13 -7.52 11.08
N THR A 61 -6.96 -7.55 11.70
CA THR A 61 -6.55 -8.58 12.67
C THR A 61 -5.89 -7.94 13.89
N ASP A 62 -5.66 -8.71 14.96
CA ASP A 62 -4.88 -8.27 16.12
C ASP A 62 -3.36 -8.18 15.87
N LEU A 63 -2.89 -8.50 14.64
CA LEU A 63 -1.48 -8.43 14.30
C LEU A 63 -0.93 -7.04 14.60
N ASN A 64 0.24 -6.99 15.25
CA ASN A 64 0.92 -5.75 15.63
C ASN A 64 0.03 -4.86 16.52
N GLY A 65 -0.85 -5.46 17.34
CA GLY A 65 -1.76 -4.75 18.23
C GLY A 65 -2.85 -3.96 17.49
N GLY A 66 -3.36 -4.49 16.37
CA GLY A 66 -4.33 -3.80 15.50
C GLY A 66 -3.69 -2.84 14.48
N MET A 67 -2.38 -2.57 14.58
CA MET A 67 -1.64 -1.66 13.69
C MET A 67 -1.24 -2.35 12.37
N ASN A 68 -2.23 -2.74 11.57
CA ASN A 68 -2.08 -3.38 10.26
C ASN A 68 -3.08 -2.84 9.22
N PHE A 69 -2.68 -2.90 7.96
CA PHE A 69 -3.58 -2.75 6.81
C PHE A 69 -3.79 -4.11 6.17
N ASP A 70 -5.05 -4.54 6.04
CA ASP A 70 -5.46 -5.82 5.46
C ASP A 70 -4.80 -7.04 6.12
N GLY A 71 -4.46 -6.95 7.41
CA GLY A 71 -3.74 -8.01 8.13
C GLY A 71 -2.23 -7.99 7.91
N PHE A 72 -1.69 -7.05 7.14
CA PHE A 72 -0.26 -6.87 6.90
C PHE A 72 0.30 -5.73 7.72
N SER A 73 1.49 -5.94 8.27
CA SER A 73 2.23 -4.91 9.00
C SER A 73 3.68 -4.87 8.56
N ARG A 74 4.39 -3.80 8.94
CA ARG A 74 5.84 -3.63 8.71
C ARG A 74 6.27 -3.75 7.25
N GLY A 75 5.40 -3.40 6.31
CA GLY A 75 5.69 -3.42 4.88
C GLY A 75 5.80 -4.81 4.25
N ALA A 76 5.15 -5.83 4.84
CA ALA A 76 5.10 -7.19 4.29
C ALA A 76 4.44 -7.29 2.90
N VAL A 77 3.74 -6.24 2.46
CA VAL A 77 3.14 -6.13 1.13
C VAL A 77 3.55 -4.81 0.50
N VAL A 78 3.90 -4.86 -0.79
CA VAL A 78 4.19 -3.68 -1.60
C VAL A 78 3.23 -3.67 -2.79
N VAL A 79 2.52 -2.55 -2.97
CA VAL A 79 1.67 -2.34 -4.15
C VAL A 79 2.46 -1.60 -5.20
N THR A 80 2.38 -2.00 -6.47
CA THR A 80 3.00 -1.23 -7.57
C THR A 80 1.92 -0.76 -8.54
N VAL A 81 1.86 0.54 -8.80
CA VAL A 81 0.93 1.17 -9.74
C VAL A 81 1.70 1.87 -10.87
N PRO A 82 1.17 1.91 -12.10
CA PRO A 82 1.80 2.69 -13.16
C PRO A 82 1.62 4.20 -12.92
N GLN A 83 2.63 4.98 -13.28
CA GLN A 83 2.57 6.44 -13.21
C GLN A 83 1.44 6.96 -14.10
N GLY A 84 0.75 7.98 -13.59
CA GLY A 84 -0.38 8.64 -14.24
C GLY A 84 -1.69 7.88 -14.11
N TRP A 85 -1.74 6.78 -13.34
CA TRP A 85 -2.99 6.09 -13.02
C TRP A 85 -3.72 6.77 -11.86
N ASN A 86 -5.04 6.67 -11.89
CA ASN A 86 -5.87 6.93 -10.72
C ASN A 86 -5.67 5.81 -9.71
N VAL A 87 -5.48 6.17 -8.45
CA VAL A 87 -5.46 5.23 -7.34
C VAL A 87 -6.65 5.53 -6.44
N VAL A 88 -7.44 4.52 -6.14
CA VAL A 88 -8.58 4.59 -5.23
C VAL A 88 -8.32 3.65 -4.06
N LEU A 89 -8.21 4.20 -2.85
CA LEU A 89 -8.13 3.42 -1.61
C LEU A 89 -9.51 3.46 -0.94
N HIS A 90 -10.22 2.33 -0.95
CA HIS A 90 -11.47 2.15 -0.24
C HIS A 90 -11.16 1.82 1.22
N PHE A 91 -10.95 2.84 2.04
CA PHE A 91 -10.54 2.66 3.43
C PHE A 91 -11.73 2.40 4.35
N LYS A 92 -11.57 1.42 5.24
CA LYS A 92 -12.47 1.15 6.37
C LYS A 92 -11.67 0.75 7.59
N ASN A 93 -11.97 1.31 8.75
CA ASN A 93 -11.42 0.83 10.01
C ASN A 93 -12.28 -0.32 10.56
N GLN A 94 -11.63 -1.40 11.02
CA GLN A 94 -12.25 -2.52 11.73
C GLN A 94 -11.70 -2.74 13.13
N ASP A 95 -10.66 -1.98 13.52
CA ASP A 95 -10.14 -2.03 14.88
C ASP A 95 -11.22 -1.52 15.88
N PRO A 96 -11.60 -2.34 16.88
CA PRO A 96 -12.62 -1.95 17.85
C PRO A 96 -12.14 -0.88 18.84
N ASN A 97 -10.82 -0.69 18.99
CA ASN A 97 -10.22 0.09 20.06
C ASN A 97 -9.47 1.32 19.56
N LEU A 98 -8.86 1.25 18.37
CA LEU A 98 -8.02 2.32 17.83
C LEU A 98 -8.63 2.93 16.57
N PRO A 99 -8.89 4.25 16.54
CA PRO A 99 -9.18 4.95 15.31
C PRO A 99 -7.98 4.89 14.36
N HIS A 100 -8.22 4.47 13.11
CA HIS A 100 -7.20 4.46 12.06
C HIS A 100 -7.55 5.46 10.96
N SER A 101 -6.53 6.00 10.31
CA SER A 101 -6.63 6.91 9.17
C SER A 101 -5.74 6.44 8.02
N VAL A 102 -5.84 7.13 6.88
CA VAL A 102 -4.95 6.91 5.74
C VAL A 102 -4.47 8.24 5.19
N GLU A 103 -3.17 8.33 4.95
CA GLU A 103 -2.50 9.28 4.08
C GLU A 103 -1.40 8.59 3.28
N VAL A 104 -1.16 9.05 2.05
CA VAL A 104 -0.05 8.59 1.21
C VAL A 104 1.05 9.62 1.27
N ILE A 105 2.22 9.22 1.75
CA ILE A 105 3.34 10.11 2.08
C ILE A 105 4.60 9.71 1.30
N PRO A 106 5.60 10.60 1.18
CA PRO A 106 6.92 10.22 0.69
C PRO A 106 7.49 9.04 1.49
N ASP A 107 8.33 8.23 0.85
CA ASP A 107 9.02 7.18 1.58
C ASP A 107 9.84 7.75 2.76
N ALA A 108 9.89 6.99 3.84
CA ALA A 108 10.51 7.40 5.10
C ALA A 108 11.15 6.21 5.81
N ASP A 109 12.36 6.42 6.34
CA ASP A 109 13.14 5.38 7.03
C ASP A 109 12.39 4.81 8.25
N GLY A 110 11.52 5.61 8.87
CA GLY A 110 10.67 5.24 10.00
C GLY A 110 9.20 5.59 9.79
N VAL A 111 8.36 5.15 10.73
CA VAL A 111 6.96 5.59 10.82
C VAL A 111 6.96 7.01 11.42
N PRO A 112 6.40 8.03 10.73
CA PRO A 112 6.29 9.37 11.29
C PRO A 112 5.54 9.38 12.64
N GLY A 113 5.87 10.35 13.50
CA GLY A 113 5.22 10.52 14.81
C GLY A 113 3.88 11.27 14.76
N GLY A 114 3.40 11.61 13.57
CA GLY A 114 2.15 12.32 13.32
C GLY A 114 1.97 12.60 11.82
N PRO A 115 0.92 13.34 11.44
CA PRO A 115 0.62 13.63 10.04
C PRO A 115 1.76 14.37 9.36
N VAL A 116 1.99 14.06 8.08
CA VAL A 116 2.93 14.79 7.23
C VAL A 116 2.26 15.18 5.91
N PRO A 117 2.79 16.15 5.16
CA PRO A 117 2.20 16.52 3.88
C PRO A 117 2.06 15.32 2.92
N PRO A 118 0.86 15.07 2.36
CA PRO A 118 0.66 13.98 1.41
C PRO A 118 1.56 14.10 0.18
N ALA A 119 2.03 12.96 -0.33
CA ALA A 119 2.88 12.89 -1.51
C ALA A 119 2.15 13.30 -2.81
N PHE A 120 0.83 13.19 -2.84
CA PHE A 120 -0.03 13.54 -3.96
C PHE A 120 -1.24 14.33 -3.44
N GLU A 121 -1.78 15.19 -4.29
CA GLU A 121 -3.02 15.91 -4.00
C GLU A 121 -4.15 14.91 -3.71
N HIS A 122 -4.96 15.21 -2.68
CA HIS A 122 -6.09 14.39 -2.22
C HIS A 122 -5.74 12.98 -1.75
N ALA A 123 -4.46 12.65 -1.56
CA ALA A 123 -4.03 11.33 -1.11
C ALA A 123 -4.14 11.14 0.41
N THR A 124 -5.28 11.55 0.98
CA THR A 124 -5.59 11.40 2.40
C THR A 124 -7.10 11.26 2.61
N THR A 125 -7.47 10.61 3.71
CA THR A 125 -8.86 10.54 4.21
C THR A 125 -9.35 11.85 4.83
N GLY A 126 -8.50 12.86 4.97
CA GLY A 126 -8.83 14.19 5.49
C GLY A 126 -9.01 14.28 7.02
N ARG A 127 -9.28 13.15 7.69
CA ARG A 127 -9.33 13.01 9.16
C ARG A 127 -8.09 12.28 9.68
N VAL A 128 -6.90 12.75 9.30
CA VAL A 128 -5.65 12.02 9.53
C VAL A 128 -5.36 11.86 11.03
N GLU A 129 -5.51 12.92 11.82
CA GLU A 129 -5.29 12.89 13.27
C GLU A 129 -6.44 12.24 14.04
N GLN A 130 -7.68 12.50 13.63
CA GLN A 130 -8.85 12.00 14.37
C GLN A 130 -9.13 10.52 14.07
N GLY A 131 -8.76 10.06 12.88
CA GLY A 131 -9.08 8.73 12.39
C GLY A 131 -10.58 8.46 12.24
N PHE A 132 -10.88 7.20 11.93
CA PHE A 132 -12.21 6.65 11.80
C PHE A 132 -12.41 5.56 12.84
N SER A 133 -13.53 5.55 13.55
CA SER A 133 -13.86 4.47 14.49
C SER A 133 -14.23 3.18 13.75
N ALA A 134 -14.34 2.07 14.48
CA ALA A 134 -14.75 0.78 13.93
C ALA A 134 -15.99 0.88 13.03
N GLY A 135 -15.90 0.30 11.84
CA GLY A 135 -16.96 0.31 10.83
C GLY A 135 -17.02 1.57 9.97
N GLN A 136 -16.32 2.65 10.33
CA GLN A 136 -16.28 3.88 9.57
C GLN A 136 -15.09 3.91 8.59
N GLY A 137 -15.14 4.80 7.60
CA GLY A 137 -14.07 4.94 6.61
C GLY A 137 -14.40 6.02 5.59
N ALA A 138 -13.49 6.18 4.63
CA ALA A 138 -13.62 7.09 3.50
C ALA A 138 -12.79 6.60 2.33
N ASP A 139 -13.17 6.96 1.12
CA ASP A 139 -12.34 6.71 -0.06
C ASP A 139 -11.26 7.79 -0.18
N VAL A 140 -10.04 7.36 -0.48
CA VAL A 140 -8.94 8.24 -0.90
C VAL A 140 -8.76 8.10 -2.40
N ARG A 141 -8.73 9.22 -3.13
CA ARG A 141 -8.57 9.23 -4.59
C ARG A 141 -7.48 10.20 -4.98
N PHE A 142 -6.46 9.72 -5.68
CA PHE A 142 -5.36 10.55 -6.15
C PHE A 142 -4.80 10.03 -7.47
N VAL A 143 -4.05 10.89 -8.16
CA VAL A 143 -3.29 10.51 -9.36
C VAL A 143 -1.85 10.20 -8.96
N ALA A 144 -1.36 9.01 -9.32
CA ALA A 144 0.04 8.61 -9.14
C ALA A 144 0.97 9.34 -10.13
N GLY A 145 1.05 10.68 -10.01
CA GLY A 145 1.64 11.55 -11.04
C GLY A 145 3.16 11.53 -11.14
N LYS A 146 3.86 11.02 -10.13
CA LYS A 146 5.33 10.92 -10.05
C LYS A 146 5.77 9.50 -9.71
N ALA A 147 6.76 8.98 -10.43
CA ALA A 147 7.39 7.71 -10.12
C ALA A 147 8.20 7.80 -8.81
N GLY A 148 8.34 6.68 -8.11
CA GLY A 148 9.08 6.59 -6.85
C GLY A 148 8.48 5.60 -5.85
N ALA A 149 9.10 5.51 -4.69
CA ALA A 149 8.59 4.79 -3.52
C ALA A 149 7.83 5.75 -2.59
N PHE A 150 6.74 5.25 -2.01
CA PHE A 150 5.85 5.99 -1.12
C PHE A 150 5.30 5.04 -0.05
N LEU A 151 4.66 5.61 0.98
CA LEU A 151 4.01 4.83 2.03
C LEU A 151 2.53 5.21 2.11
N ILE A 152 1.66 4.21 2.20
CA ILE A 152 0.33 4.34 2.79
C ILE A 152 0.50 4.27 4.31
N PHE A 153 0.13 5.32 5.01
CA PHE A 153 0.45 5.57 6.42
C PHE A 153 -0.82 5.93 7.21
N CYS A 154 -0.86 5.48 8.46
CA CYS A 154 -1.80 5.95 9.48
C CYS A 154 -1.00 6.72 10.52
N ALA A 155 -1.35 8.01 10.67
CA ALA A 155 -0.78 8.93 11.65
C ALA A 155 -1.12 8.60 13.09
#